data_AF-A0A376TNF1-F1
#
_entry.id   AF-A0A376TNF1-F1
#
_cell.length_a   1.000
_cell.length_b   1.000
_cell.length_c   1.000
_cell.angle_alpha   90.00
_cell.angle_beta   90.00
_cell.angle_gamma   90.00
#
_symmetry.space_group_name_H-M   'P 1'
#
loop_
_entity.id
_entity.type
_entity.pdbx_description
1 polymer ?
#
loop_
_entity_poly.entity_id
_entity_poly.type
_entity_poly.pdbx_seq_one_letter_code
_entity_poly.pdbx_strand_id
1 'polypeptide(L)'
;MFAIISYSSLAAVLLTATLTAAGIISFPVALCLVIGANLGSGLLAMLNNSAANAAARRVALGSLLFKLVGSLIILPFVHLLAETMGKLSLPKAELVIYFHVFYNLVRCLVMLPFVDPMARFCKTIIRDEPELDTQLRPKHLDVSALDTPTLALANAARENPAHWRRHGTDDGRAE
;
A
#
# COMPACT_ATOMS: atom_id res chain seq x y z
N MET A 1 -11.11 0.07 17.76
CA MET A 1 -11.81 0.17 16.45
C MET A 1 -11.70 1.56 15.82
N PHE A 2 -12.05 2.67 16.50
CA PHE A 2 -11.81 4.03 15.96
C PHE A 2 -10.33 4.30 15.62
N ALA A 3 -9.38 3.86 16.46
CA ALA A 3 -7.94 3.92 16.20
C ALA A 3 -7.46 3.01 15.04
N ILE A 4 -8.21 1.95 14.71
CA ILE A 4 -7.92 1.01 13.61
C ILE A 4 -8.55 1.50 12.30
N ILE A 5 -9.68 2.21 12.36
CA ILE A 5 -10.29 2.90 11.22
C ILE A 5 -9.55 4.21 10.90
N SER A 6 -8.89 4.81 11.89
CA SER A 6 -7.98 5.98 11.79
C SER A 6 -6.62 5.68 11.13
N TYR A 7 -6.40 4.43 10.72
CA TYR A 7 -5.24 3.97 9.96
C TYR A 7 -5.35 4.56 8.54
N SER A 8 -4.69 5.63 8.13
CA SER A 8 -3.39 6.15 8.49
C SER A 8 -3.33 7.57 7.87
N SER A 9 -2.54 8.49 8.42
CA SER A 9 -2.46 9.91 8.03
C SER A 9 -3.68 10.80 8.36
N LEU A 10 -4.93 10.41 8.08
CA LEU A 10 -6.08 11.32 8.25
C LEU A 10 -6.32 11.72 9.72
N ALA A 11 -6.28 10.76 10.65
CA ALA A 11 -6.45 11.07 12.08
C ALA A 11 -5.33 11.96 12.62
N ALA A 12 -4.10 11.76 12.15
CA ALA A 12 -2.97 12.64 12.50
C ALA A 12 -3.17 14.06 11.94
N VAL A 13 -3.72 14.19 10.73
CA VAL A 13 -4.07 15.48 10.12
C VAL A 13 -5.17 16.17 10.91
N LEU A 14 -6.23 15.46 11.30
CA LEU A 14 -7.32 16.01 12.10
C LEU A 14 -6.86 16.43 13.50
N LEU A 15 -6.05 15.61 14.17
CA LEU A 15 -5.43 15.98 15.44
C LEU A 15 -4.60 17.26 15.30
N THR A 16 -3.76 17.33 14.26
CA THR A 16 -2.94 18.51 13.96
C THR A 16 -3.78 19.74 13.67
N ALA A 17 -4.87 19.60 12.90
CA ALA A 17 -5.81 20.68 12.61
C ALA A 17 -6.50 21.18 13.90
N THR A 18 -6.94 20.28 14.78
CA THR A 18 -7.52 20.61 16.08
C THR A 18 -6.52 21.36 16.98
N LEU A 19 -5.28 20.89 17.08
CA LEU A 19 -4.22 21.56 17.85
C LEU A 19 -3.91 22.96 17.30
N THR A 20 -3.98 23.13 15.98
CA THR A 20 -3.80 24.42 15.31
C THR A 20 -4.97 25.36 15.59
N ALA A 21 -6.21 24.86 15.56
CA ALA A 21 -7.40 25.63 15.92
C ALA A 21 -7.37 26.10 17.38
N ALA A 22 -6.86 25.25 18.28
CA ALA A 22 -6.67 25.58 19.69
C ALA A 22 -5.50 26.54 19.94
N GLY A 23 -4.72 26.90 18.91
CA GLY A 23 -3.56 27.78 19.03
C GLY A 23 -2.36 27.14 19.74
N ILE A 24 -2.38 25.84 19.99
CA ILE A 24 -1.33 25.10 20.72
C ILE A 24 -0.07 24.99 19.85
N ILE A 25 -0.26 24.81 18.54
CA ILE A 25 0.84 24.74 17.56
C ILE A 25 0.69 25.84 16.50
N SER A 26 1.83 26.33 16.02
CA SER A 26 1.85 27.30 14.91
C SER A 26 1.50 26.63 13.59
N PHE A 27 0.97 27.41 12.64
CA PHE A 27 0.58 26.89 11.34
C PHE A 27 1.74 26.24 10.55
N PRO A 28 2.96 26.81 10.50
CA PRO A 28 4.10 26.14 9.86
C PRO A 28 4.44 24.79 10.52
N VAL A 29 4.37 24.70 11.85
CA VAL A 29 4.59 23.44 12.59
C VAL A 29 3.52 22.41 12.23
N ALA A 30 2.27 22.84 12.09
CA ALA A 30 1.18 21.98 11.64
C ALA A 30 1.45 21.37 10.25
N LEU A 31 1.95 22.17 9.29
CA LEU A 31 2.31 21.65 7.95
C LEU A 31 3.42 20.60 8.03
N CYS A 32 4.47 20.84 8.84
CA CYS A 32 5.54 19.87 9.07
C CYS A 32 5.01 18.57 9.67
N LEU A 33 4.10 18.64 10.64
CA LEU A 33 3.48 17.46 11.26
C LEU A 33 2.65 16.66 10.25
N VAL A 34 1.91 17.31 9.36
CA VAL A 34 1.17 16.64 8.28
C VAL A 34 2.10 15.91 7.32
N ILE A 35 3.20 16.55 6.91
CA ILE A 35 4.21 15.91 6.05
C ILE A 35 4.81 14.69 6.76
N GLY A 36 5.18 14.83 8.03
CA GLY A 36 5.72 13.75 8.86
C GLY A 36 4.74 12.59 9.04
N ALA A 37 3.47 12.87 9.31
CA ALA A 37 2.43 11.86 9.43
C ALA A 37 2.23 11.08 8.12
N ASN A 38 2.28 11.78 6.98
CA ASN A 38 2.20 11.12 5.68
C ASN A 38 3.42 10.23 5.40
N LEU A 39 4.64 10.66 5.77
CA LEU A 39 5.84 9.82 5.65
C LEU A 39 5.76 8.60 6.58
N GLY A 40 5.35 8.80 7.83
CA GLY A 40 5.15 7.76 8.83
C GLY A 40 4.15 6.70 8.39
N SER A 41 3.06 7.09 7.72
CA SER A 41 2.10 6.14 7.12
C SER A 41 2.75 5.20 6.11
N GLY A 42 3.71 5.69 5.33
CA GLY A 42 4.48 4.88 4.37
C GLY A 42 5.41 3.90 5.08
N LEU A 43 6.04 4.32 6.17
CA LEU A 43 6.91 3.45 6.96
C LEU A 43 6.10 2.32 7.63
N LEU A 44 4.94 2.65 8.21
CA LEU A 44 4.04 1.64 8.78
C LEU A 44 3.55 0.66 7.71
N ALA A 45 3.21 1.15 6.50
CA ALA A 45 2.85 0.28 5.39
C ALA A 45 3.98 -0.68 5.00
N MET A 46 5.24 -0.22 5.02
CA MET A 46 6.40 -1.09 4.81
C MET A 46 6.52 -2.16 5.88
N LEU A 47 6.45 -1.77 7.15
CA LEU A 47 6.56 -2.70 8.28
C LEU A 47 5.45 -3.75 8.25
N ASN A 48 4.22 -3.33 7.96
CA ASN A 48 3.06 -4.21 7.89
C ASN A 48 3.13 -5.18 6.69
N ASN A 49 3.80 -4.80 5.61
CA ASN A 49 3.98 -5.66 4.43
C ASN A 49 5.31 -6.45 4.47
N SER A 50 6.10 -6.37 5.54
CA SER A 50 7.43 -7.00 5.59
C SER A 50 7.40 -8.52 5.41
N ALA A 51 6.35 -9.20 5.88
CA ALA A 51 6.11 -10.64 5.72
C ALA A 51 5.23 -11.00 4.50
N ALA A 52 4.82 -10.02 3.70
CA ALA A 52 4.00 -10.25 2.52
C ALA A 52 4.85 -10.72 1.33
N ASN A 53 4.19 -11.15 0.26
CA ASN A 53 4.86 -11.56 -0.98
C ASN A 53 5.73 -10.43 -1.58
N ALA A 54 6.69 -10.81 -2.43
CA ALA A 54 7.64 -9.87 -3.04
C ALA A 54 6.95 -8.71 -3.78
N ALA A 55 5.81 -8.96 -4.42
CA ALA A 55 5.02 -7.93 -5.11
C ALA A 55 4.47 -6.87 -4.13
N ALA A 56 3.84 -7.28 -3.02
CA ALA A 56 3.29 -6.37 -2.01
C ALA A 56 4.40 -5.54 -1.34
N ARG A 57 5.54 -6.16 -1.03
CA ARG A 57 6.72 -5.47 -0.48
C ARG A 57 7.27 -4.41 -1.43
N ARG A 58 7.29 -4.67 -2.75
CA ARG A 58 7.71 -3.70 -3.77
C ARG A 58 6.78 -2.50 -3.83
N VAL A 59 5.47 -2.72 -3.76
CA VAL A 59 4.48 -1.63 -3.74
C VAL A 59 4.64 -0.78 -2.48
N ALA A 60 4.82 -1.41 -1.31
CA ALA A 60 5.06 -0.70 -0.06
C ALA A 60 6.37 0.12 -0.11
N LEU A 61 7.43 -0.42 -0.71
CA LEU A 61 8.69 0.29 -0.94
C LEU A 61 8.56 1.47 -1.88
N GLY A 62 7.92 1.29 -3.04
CA GLY A 62 7.68 2.40 -3.97
C GLY A 62 6.86 3.51 -3.32
N SER A 63 5.82 3.17 -2.56
CA SER A 63 5.00 4.14 -1.82
C SER A 63 5.84 4.94 -0.81
N LEU A 64 6.68 4.26 -0.03
CA LEU A 64 7.55 4.91 0.95
C LEU A 64 8.56 5.84 0.27
N LEU A 65 9.21 5.39 -0.81
CA LEU A 65 10.20 6.17 -1.53
C LEU A 65 9.59 7.42 -2.17
N PHE A 66 8.42 7.31 -2.81
CA PHE A 66 7.72 8.48 -3.35
C PHE A 66 7.30 9.48 -2.26
N LYS A 67 6.87 8.98 -1.09
CA LYS A 67 6.56 9.83 0.05
C LYS A 67 7.82 10.52 0.60
N LEU A 68 8.94 9.81 0.66
CA LEU A 68 10.23 10.34 1.11
C LEU A 68 10.73 11.46 0.20
N VAL A 69 10.77 11.21 -1.11
CA VAL A 69 11.18 12.21 -2.11
C VAL A 69 10.25 13.42 -2.07
N GLY A 70 8.93 13.20 -2.06
CA GLY A 70 7.96 14.28 -1.95
C GLY A 70 8.13 15.12 -0.68
N SER A 71 8.39 14.46 0.46
CA SER A 71 8.59 15.15 1.74
C SER A 71 9.87 15.99 1.74
N LEU A 72 10.96 15.47 1.18
CA LEU A 72 12.25 16.15 1.14
C LEU A 72 12.22 17.37 0.22
N ILE A 73 11.49 17.28 -0.90
CA ILE A 73 11.30 18.39 -1.82
C ILE A 73 10.45 19.49 -1.19
N ILE A 74 9.37 19.14 -0.46
CA ILE A 74 8.42 20.14 0.05
C ILE A 74 8.88 20.84 1.33
N LEU A 75 9.67 20.16 2.17
CA LEU A 75 10.18 20.66 3.46
C LEU A 75 10.79 22.09 3.40
N PRO A 76 11.71 22.42 2.48
CA PRO A 76 12.28 23.77 2.41
C PRO A 76 11.26 24.85 2.01
N PHE A 77 10.17 24.48 1.34
CA PHE A 77 9.13 25.41 0.92
C PHE A 77 8.00 25.58 1.95
N VAL A 78 8.06 24.90 3.10
CA VAL A 78 6.97 24.93 4.10
C VAL A 78 6.68 26.34 4.59
N HIS A 79 7.70 27.16 4.85
CA HIS A 79 7.49 28.55 5.30
C HIS A 79 6.81 29.40 4.24
N LEU A 80 7.24 29.29 2.98
CA LEU A 80 6.62 29.99 1.86
C LEU A 80 5.16 29.54 1.65
N LEU A 81 4.90 28.24 1.76
CA LEU A 81 3.55 27.67 1.67
C LEU A 81 2.68 28.16 2.84
N ALA A 82 3.22 28.22 4.05
CA ALA A 82 2.51 28.71 5.22
C ALA A 82 2.12 30.20 5.07
N GLU A 83 3.03 31.03 4.56
CA GLU A 83 2.75 32.46 4.31
C GLU A 83 1.74 32.67 3.19
N THR A 84 1.86 31.94 2.09
CA THR A 84 0.93 32.05 0.96
C THR A 84 -0.47 31.58 1.34
N MET A 85 -0.59 30.45 2.03
CA MET A 85 -1.88 29.96 2.54
C MET A 85 -2.43 30.85 3.66
N GLY A 86 -1.57 31.46 4.49
CA GLY A 86 -1.98 32.37 5.55
C GLY A 86 -2.63 33.68 5.07
N LYS A 87 -2.48 34.03 3.78
CA LYS A 87 -3.19 35.16 3.15
C LYS A 87 -4.65 34.85 2.81
N LEU A 88 -5.03 33.57 2.79
CA LEU A 88 -6.41 33.17 2.57
C LEU A 88 -7.22 33.43 3.84
N SER A 89 -8.40 34.04 3.69
CA SER A 89 -9.33 34.31 4.79
C SER A 89 -10.09 33.03 5.22
N LEU A 90 -9.37 31.96 5.51
CA LEU A 90 -9.89 30.66 5.94
C LEU A 90 -9.37 30.28 7.34
N PRO A 91 -10.12 29.48 8.10
CA PRO A 91 -9.64 28.94 9.37
C PRO A 91 -8.36 28.11 9.18
N LYS A 92 -7.37 28.31 10.07
CA LYS A 92 -6.07 27.61 9.99
C LYS A 92 -6.23 26.08 10.00
N ALA A 93 -7.21 25.55 10.73
CA ALA A 93 -7.52 24.12 10.73
C ALA A 93 -7.95 23.60 9.36
N GLU A 94 -8.79 24.34 8.64
CA GLU A 94 -9.19 23.97 7.27
C GLU A 94 -8.00 24.04 6.33
N LEU A 95 -7.16 25.07 6.46
CA LEU A 95 -5.93 25.18 5.66
C LEU A 95 -4.99 23.99 5.85
N VAL A 96 -4.89 23.42 7.06
CA VAL A 96 -4.12 22.18 7.30
C VAL A 96 -4.70 21.00 6.51
N ILE A 97 -6.03 20.87 6.45
CA ILE A 97 -6.70 19.80 5.70
C ILE A 97 -6.53 20.00 4.20
N TYR A 98 -6.73 21.22 3.70
CA TYR A 98 -6.52 21.55 2.28
C TYR A 98 -5.08 21.32 1.86
N PHE A 99 -4.12 21.71 2.70
CA PHE A 99 -2.71 21.41 2.48
C PHE A 99 -2.48 19.90 2.33
N HIS A 100 -3.03 19.09 3.22
CA HIS A 100 -2.90 17.63 3.14
C HIS A 100 -3.40 17.09 1.79
N VAL A 101 -4.62 17.46 1.38
CA VAL A 101 -5.21 16.98 0.12
C VAL A 101 -4.40 17.46 -1.07
N PHE A 102 -4.08 18.75 -1.13
CA PHE A 102 -3.33 19.36 -2.23
C PHE A 102 -1.92 18.77 -2.36
N TYR A 103 -1.20 18.63 -1.26
CA TYR A 103 0.12 18.00 -1.24
C TYR A 103 0.10 16.57 -1.79
N ASN A 104 -0.90 15.77 -1.39
CA ASN A 104 -1.04 14.41 -1.88
C ASN A 104 -1.39 14.35 -3.36
N LEU A 105 -2.26 15.26 -3.83
CA LEU A 105 -2.65 15.36 -5.24
C LEU A 105 -1.46 15.75 -6.12
N VAL A 106 -0.76 16.85 -5.77
CA VAL A 106 0.41 17.31 -6.52
C VAL A 106 1.49 16.23 -6.55
N ARG A 107 1.80 15.62 -5.40
CA ARG A 107 2.77 14.51 -5.35
C ARG A 107 2.34 13.36 -6.25
N CYS A 108 1.06 12.97 -6.23
CA CYS A 108 0.55 11.90 -7.09
C CYS A 108 0.77 12.22 -8.59
N LEU A 109 0.39 13.43 -9.02
CA LEU A 109 0.54 13.87 -10.40
C LEU A 109 2.01 13.95 -10.84
N VAL A 110 2.87 14.48 -9.98
CA VAL A 110 4.31 14.61 -10.26
C VAL A 110 4.98 13.24 -10.31
N MET A 111 4.56 12.28 -9.47
CA MET A 111 5.18 10.95 -9.39
C MET A 111 4.64 9.96 -10.42
N LEU A 112 3.48 10.23 -11.02
CA LEU A 112 2.86 9.38 -12.04
C LEU A 112 3.83 8.99 -13.20
N PRO A 113 4.58 9.91 -13.83
CA PRO A 113 5.54 9.54 -14.89
C PRO A 113 6.75 8.74 -14.37
N PHE A 114 6.98 8.70 -13.07
CA PHE A 114 8.11 7.99 -12.44
C PHE A 114 7.73 6.60 -11.91
N VAL A 115 6.49 6.16 -12.09
CA VAL A 115 6.01 4.85 -11.61
C VAL A 115 6.81 3.70 -12.22
N ASP A 116 7.04 3.69 -13.54
CA ASP A 116 7.78 2.62 -14.21
C ASP A 116 9.26 2.53 -13.80
N PRO A 117 10.03 3.64 -13.76
CA PRO A 117 11.38 3.64 -13.19
C PRO A 117 11.41 3.15 -11.74
N MET A 118 10.47 3.61 -10.91
CA MET A 118 10.39 3.21 -9.51
C MET A 118 10.09 1.71 -9.37
N ALA A 119 9.18 1.17 -10.19
CA ALA A 119 8.87 -0.26 -10.19
C ALA A 119 10.10 -1.11 -10.54
N ARG A 120 10.91 -0.68 -11.51
CA ARG A 120 12.18 -1.33 -11.86
C ARG A 120 13.18 -1.27 -10.70
N PHE A 121 13.32 -0.11 -10.06
CA PHE A 121 14.18 0.07 -8.89
C PHE A 121 13.74 -0.81 -7.70
N CYS A 122 12.44 -0.89 -7.42
CA CYS A 122 11.95 -1.76 -6.35
C CYS A 122 12.21 -3.24 -6.63
N LYS A 123 12.18 -3.68 -7.89
CA LYS A 123 12.55 -5.05 -8.29
C LYS A 123 14.03 -5.37 -8.08
N THR A 124 14.93 -4.38 -8.16
CA THR A 124 16.36 -4.61 -7.89
C THR A 124 16.64 -4.78 -6.40
N ILE A 125 15.91 -4.05 -5.55
CA ILE A 125 16.02 -4.13 -4.08
C ILE A 125 15.36 -5.40 -3.55
N ILE A 126 14.12 -5.66 -3.97
CA ILE A 126 13.35 -6.83 -3.54
C ILE A 126 13.31 -7.80 -4.72
N ARG A 127 14.23 -8.75 -4.72
CA ARG A 127 14.28 -9.82 -5.73
C ARG A 127 13.09 -10.76 -5.56
N ASP A 128 12.71 -11.41 -6.66
CA ASP A 128 11.75 -12.50 -6.58
C ASP A 128 12.38 -13.59 -5.70
N GLU A 129 11.62 -14.07 -4.72
CA GLU A 129 11.94 -15.37 -4.15
C GLU A 129 11.86 -16.37 -5.30
N PRO A 130 12.82 -17.31 -5.44
CA PRO A 130 12.70 -18.34 -6.45
C PRO A 130 11.31 -18.96 -6.28
N GLU A 131 10.53 -18.95 -7.36
CA GLU A 131 9.33 -19.76 -7.44
C GLU A 131 9.78 -21.19 -7.19
N LEU A 132 9.72 -21.65 -5.94
CA LEU A 132 9.75 -23.06 -5.60
C LEU A 132 8.55 -23.66 -6.33
N ASP A 133 8.85 -24.26 -7.47
CA ASP A 133 7.97 -24.99 -8.37
C ASP A 133 6.52 -24.47 -8.45
N THR A 134 6.30 -23.57 -9.40
CA THR A 134 4.97 -23.25 -9.95
C THR A 134 4.25 -24.49 -10.54
N GLN A 135 4.91 -25.66 -10.57
CA GLN A 135 4.30 -26.96 -10.90
C GLN A 135 3.65 -27.69 -9.71
N LEU A 136 3.82 -27.23 -8.46
CA LEU A 136 3.27 -27.86 -7.26
C LEU A 136 2.38 -26.94 -6.42
N ARG A 137 1.98 -25.77 -6.94
CA ARG A 137 0.90 -24.97 -6.34
C ARG A 137 -0.44 -25.36 -6.98
N PRO A 138 -1.35 -26.02 -6.26
CA PRO A 138 -2.69 -26.26 -6.77
C PRO A 138 -3.38 -24.91 -6.94
N LYS A 139 -3.67 -24.55 -8.18
CA LYS A 139 -4.20 -23.24 -8.60
C LYS A 139 -5.60 -22.93 -8.03
N HIS A 140 -6.21 -23.89 -7.33
CA HIS A 140 -7.58 -23.84 -6.81
C HIS A 140 -7.72 -24.30 -5.35
N LEU A 141 -6.62 -24.57 -4.64
CA LEU A 141 -6.69 -24.88 -3.21
C LEU A 141 -6.66 -23.59 -2.41
N ASP A 142 -7.84 -23.01 -2.25
CA ASP A 142 -8.09 -22.00 -1.24
C ASP A 142 -8.06 -22.67 0.14
N VAL A 143 -7.08 -22.30 0.95
CA VAL A 143 -6.89 -22.84 2.31
C VAL A 143 -8.10 -22.51 3.20
N SER A 144 -8.91 -21.51 2.84
CA SER A 144 -10.17 -21.19 3.52
C SER A 144 -11.32 -22.17 3.25
N ALA A 145 -11.20 -23.03 2.23
CA ALA A 145 -12.19 -24.07 1.93
C ALA A 145 -12.01 -25.34 2.78
N LEU A 146 -10.93 -25.45 3.57
CA LEU A 146 -10.71 -26.57 4.49
C LEU A 146 -11.72 -26.59 5.65
N ASP A 147 -12.32 -25.44 5.97
CA ASP A 147 -13.37 -25.33 6.99
C ASP A 147 -14.75 -25.79 6.47
N THR A 148 -14.87 -26.14 5.18
CA THR A 148 -16.10 -26.62 4.55
C THR A 148 -15.87 -27.93 3.78
N PRO A 149 -16.17 -29.11 4.36
CA PRO A 149 -15.80 -30.40 3.78
C PRO A 149 -16.41 -30.68 2.40
N THR A 150 -17.56 -30.08 2.08
CA THR A 150 -18.22 -30.19 0.77
C THR A 150 -17.51 -29.41 -0.33
N LEU A 151 -16.91 -28.25 -0.02
CA LEU A 151 -16.10 -27.48 -0.99
C LEU A 151 -14.72 -28.12 -1.21
N ALA A 152 -14.12 -28.65 -0.15
CA ALA A 152 -12.85 -29.38 -0.25
C ALA A 152 -12.99 -30.63 -1.16
N LEU A 153 -14.08 -31.38 -1.03
CA LEU A 153 -14.36 -32.54 -1.88
C LEU A 153 -14.63 -32.15 -3.34
N ALA A 154 -15.33 -31.04 -3.58
CA ALA A 154 -15.60 -30.54 -4.93
C ALA A 154 -14.33 -30.05 -5.65
N ASN A 155 -13.38 -29.47 -4.91
CA ASN A 155 -12.09 -29.04 -5.45
C ASN A 155 -11.18 -30.25 -5.77
N ALA A 156 -11.15 -31.26 -4.90
CA ALA A 156 -10.41 -32.50 -5.14
C ALA A 156 -10.97 -33.29 -6.35
N ALA A 157 -12.28 -33.31 -6.54
CA ALA A 157 -12.91 -33.97 -7.69
C ALA A 157 -12.57 -33.30 -9.04
N ARG A 158 -12.37 -31.98 -9.05
CA ARG A 158 -11.96 -31.22 -10.25
C ARG A 158 -10.49 -31.44 -10.63
N GLU A 159 -9.66 -31.86 -9.69
CA GLU A 159 -8.23 -32.14 -9.91
C GLU A 159 -8.00 -33.49 -10.65
N ASN A 160 -8.95 -34.43 -10.58
CA ASN A 160 -8.74 -35.83 -10.99
C ASN A 160 -9.07 -36.27 -12.45
N PRO A 161 -9.66 -35.49 -13.39
CA PRO A 161 -10.01 -36.04 -14.70
C PRO A 161 -8.84 -36.17 -15.69
N ALA A 162 -7.68 -35.54 -15.42
CA ALA A 162 -6.54 -35.56 -16.34
C ALA A 162 -5.60 -36.77 -16.13
N HIS A 163 -5.60 -37.39 -14.95
CA HIS A 163 -4.71 -38.52 -14.64
C HIS A 163 -5.29 -39.87 -15.09
N TRP A 164 -6.61 -40.07 -15.01
CA TRP A 164 -7.24 -41.35 -15.34
C TRP A 164 -7.32 -41.68 -16.85
N ARG A 165 -7.19 -40.70 -17.74
CA ARG A 165 -7.25 -40.96 -19.19
C ARG A 165 -6.00 -41.63 -19.78
N ARG A 166 -4.92 -41.78 -19.01
CA ARG A 166 -3.69 -42.47 -19.45
C ARG A 166 -3.57 -43.93 -19.04
N HIS A 167 -4.51 -44.45 -18.24
CA HIS A 167 -4.47 -45.85 -17.77
C HIS A 167 -5.72 -46.67 -18.16
N GLY A 168 -6.63 -46.13 -18.98
CA GLY A 168 -7.88 -46.80 -19.37
C GLY A 168 -7.93 -47.38 -20.79
N THR A 169 -6.81 -47.43 -21.52
CA THR A 169 -6.80 -47.90 -22.93
C THR A 169 -5.76 -48.97 -23.21
N ASP A 170 -5.45 -49.83 -22.24
CA ASP A 170 -4.53 -50.97 -22.49
C ASP A 170 -5.02 -52.30 -21.86
N ASP A 171 -6.34 -52.47 -21.73
CA ASP A 171 -6.94 -53.78 -21.42
C ASP A 171 -8.07 -54.08 -22.41
N GLY A 172 -7.70 -54.60 -23.57
CA GLY A 172 -8.65 -54.92 -24.64
C GLY A 172 -8.06 -55.51 -25.92
N ARG A 173 -6.77 -55.89 -25.96
CA ARG A 173 -6.16 -56.65 -27.05
C ARG A 173 -5.02 -57.54 -26.54
N ALA A 174 -5.37 -58.72 -26.02
CA ALA A 174 -4.59 -59.94 -26.19
C ALA A 174 -5.46 -61.13 -25.75
N GLU A 175 -5.83 -61.95 -26.73
CA GLU A 175 -6.10 -63.40 -26.68
C GLU A 175 -7.24 -63.94 -25.80
#